data_AF-A0A925BN80-F1
#
_entry.id   AF-A0A925BN80-F1
#
_cell.length_a   1.000
_cell.length_b   1.000
_cell.length_c   1.000
_cell.angle_alpha   90.00
_cell.angle_beta   90.00
_cell.angle_gamma   90.00
#
_symmetry.space_group_name_H-M   'P 1'
#
loop_
_entity.id
_entity.type
_entity.pdbx_description
1 polymer ?
#
loop_
_entity_poly.entity_id
_entity_poly.type
_entity_poly.pdbx_seq_one_letter_code
_entity_poly.pdbx_strand_id
1 'polypeptide(L)'
;MIPPIQQTIVEKLASLCGLSPEIRVGQMLANLGFLSEEFTNQSLWDIEDEQLLNVIEIHLAQLSERQAAIAPQAVPPDTDKAAASRPAVPVLKS
;
A
#
# COMPACT_ATOMS: atom_id res chain seq x y z
N MET A 1 -33.92 -0.65 8.47
CA MET A 1 -32.98 -1.43 7.64
C MET A 1 -31.89 -0.47 7.19
N ILE A 2 -30.63 -0.86 7.23
CA ILE A 2 -29.53 0.00 6.77
C ILE A 2 -29.57 0.04 5.24
N PRO A 3 -29.46 1.22 4.59
CA PRO A 3 -29.33 1.32 3.14
C PRO A 3 -28.14 0.49 2.62
N PRO A 4 -28.24 -0.12 1.44
CA PRO A 4 -27.16 -0.97 0.91
C PRO A 4 -25.79 -0.28 0.87
N ILE A 5 -25.75 1.00 0.47
CA ILE A 5 -24.50 1.78 0.40
C ILE A 5 -23.86 1.98 1.78
N GLN A 6 -24.66 2.28 2.80
CA GLN A 6 -24.17 2.44 4.17
C GLN A 6 -23.65 1.12 4.74
N GLN A 7 -24.29 0.00 4.38
CA GLN A 7 -23.79 -1.32 4.74
C GLN A 7 -22.43 -1.59 4.07
N THR A 8 -22.29 -1.29 2.78
CA THR A 8 -21.01 -1.43 2.07
C THR A 8 -19.92 -0.55 2.68
N ILE A 9 -20.23 0.70 3.05
CA ILE A 9 -19.28 1.61 3.72
C ILE A 9 -18.77 0.97 5.02
N VAL A 10 -19.67 0.45 5.86
CA VAL A 10 -19.29 -0.20 7.13
C VAL A 10 -18.41 -1.44 6.89
N GLU A 11 -18.71 -2.26 5.89
CA GLU A 11 -17.91 -3.43 5.52
C GLU A 11 -16.49 -3.04 5.04
N LYS A 12 -16.39 -1.95 4.26
CA LYS A 12 -15.10 -1.44 3.76
C LYS A 12 -14.27 -0.79 4.88
N LEU A 13 -14.90 -0.08 5.82
CA LEU A 13 -14.23 0.45 7.02
C LEU A 13 -13.67 -0.68 7.88
N ALA A 14 -14.39 -1.79 8.03
CA ALA A 14 -13.88 -2.97 8.72
C ALA A 14 -12.66 -3.56 8.00
N SER A 15 -12.66 -3.56 6.66
CA SER A 15 -11.52 -4.00 5.86
C SER A 15 -10.29 -3.10 6.06
N LEU A 16 -10.48 -1.77 6.12
CA LEU A 16 -9.39 -0.82 6.44
C LEU A 16 -8.78 -1.12 7.82
N CYS A 17 -9.61 -1.37 8.81
CA CYS A 17 -9.14 -1.73 10.16
C CYS A 17 -8.37 -3.06 10.14
N GLY A 18 -8.77 -4.01 9.29
CA GLY A 18 -8.07 -5.29 9.13
C GLY A 18 -6.70 -5.17 8.45
N LEU A 19 -6.55 -4.24 7.51
CA LEU A 19 -5.29 -3.99 6.81
C LEU A 19 -4.29 -3.17 7.62
N SER A 20 -4.75 -2.40 8.61
CA SER A 20 -3.90 -1.56 9.46
C SER A 20 -4.24 -1.76 10.94
N PRO A 21 -3.98 -2.97 11.50
CA PRO A 21 -4.33 -3.30 12.88
C PRO A 21 -3.62 -2.43 13.94
N GLU A 22 -2.51 -1.79 13.56
CA GLU A 22 -1.75 -0.87 14.41
C GLU A 22 -2.39 0.52 14.54
N ILE A 23 -3.29 0.90 13.63
CA ILE A 23 -3.94 2.21 13.63
C ILE A 23 -5.23 2.14 14.46
N ARG A 24 -5.38 3.04 15.43
CA ARG A 24 -6.63 3.15 16.19
C ARG A 24 -7.75 3.63 15.29
N VAL A 25 -8.98 3.14 15.49
CA VAL A 25 -10.16 3.53 14.69
C VAL A 25 -10.33 5.06 14.58
N GLY A 26 -10.17 5.80 15.69
CA GLY A 26 -10.25 7.27 15.64
C GLY A 26 -9.19 7.94 14.75
N GLN A 27 -7.99 7.38 14.66
CA GLN A 27 -6.95 7.86 13.75
C GLN A 27 -7.27 7.50 12.30
N MET A 28 -7.82 6.31 12.05
CA MET A 28 -8.30 5.90 10.73
C MET A 28 -9.37 6.88 10.21
N LEU A 29 -10.34 7.23 11.05
CA LEU A 29 -11.38 8.20 10.69
C LEU A 29 -10.81 9.61 10.45
N ALA A 30 -9.83 10.04 11.24
CA ALA A 30 -9.13 11.31 11.01
C ALA A 30 -8.39 11.32 9.66
N ASN A 31 -7.73 10.20 9.30
CA ASN A 31 -7.09 10.06 8.00
C ASN A 31 -8.10 10.16 6.85
N LEU A 32 -9.26 9.51 6.97
CA LEU A 32 -10.34 9.66 5.99
C LEU A 32 -10.85 11.10 5.90
N GLY A 33 -10.84 11.84 7.01
CA GLY A 33 -11.09 13.29 7.02
C GLY A 33 -10.14 14.06 6.10
N PHE A 34 -8.83 13.86 6.27
CA PHE A 34 -7.84 14.51 5.40
C PHE A 34 -7.99 14.09 3.92
N LEU A 35 -8.24 12.80 3.66
CA LEU A 35 -8.42 12.31 2.29
C LEU A 35 -9.72 12.83 1.64
N SER A 36 -10.78 13.03 2.42
CA SER A 36 -12.02 13.62 1.90
C SER A 36 -11.77 15.03 1.41
N GLU A 37 -11.05 15.85 2.17
CA GLU A 37 -10.69 17.21 1.74
C GLU A 37 -9.80 17.18 0.50
N GLU A 38 -8.86 16.25 0.41
CA GLU A 38 -7.97 16.09 -0.73
C GLU A 38 -8.72 15.70 -2.02
N PHE A 39 -9.61 14.71 -1.96
CA PHE A 39 -10.25 14.16 -3.17
C PHE A 39 -11.57 14.83 -3.56
N THR A 40 -12.26 15.45 -2.59
CA THR A 40 -13.60 16.01 -2.81
C THR A 40 -13.65 17.51 -2.57
N ASN A 41 -12.61 18.12 -1.99
CA ASN A 41 -12.59 19.51 -1.55
C ASN A 41 -13.71 19.85 -0.54
N GLN A 42 -14.17 18.84 0.20
CA GLN A 42 -15.19 18.93 1.23
C GLN A 42 -14.72 18.17 2.47
N SER A 43 -15.21 18.58 3.64
CA SER A 43 -14.92 17.86 4.88
C SER A 43 -15.69 16.53 4.92
N LEU A 44 -15.22 15.57 5.72
CA LEU A 44 -15.91 14.29 5.92
C LEU A 44 -17.36 14.44 6.40
N TRP A 45 -17.69 15.56 7.04
CA TRP A 45 -19.05 15.86 7.50
C TRP A 45 -19.99 16.23 6.34
N ASP A 46 -19.45 16.76 5.24
CA ASP A 46 -20.22 17.37 4.14
C ASP A 46 -20.28 16.50 2.87
N ILE A 47 -19.62 15.34 2.86
CA ILE A 47 -19.64 14.42 1.71
C ILE A 47 -20.80 13.44 1.79
N GLU A 48 -21.33 13.08 0.63
CA GLU A 48 -22.37 12.07 0.48
C GLU A 48 -21.80 10.63 0.59
N ASP A 49 -22.68 9.65 0.81
CA ASP A 49 -22.31 8.24 0.99
C ASP A 49 -21.47 7.70 -0.20
N GLU A 50 -21.79 8.09 -1.44
CA GLU A 50 -21.04 7.68 -2.64
C GLU A 50 -19.61 8.26 -2.66
N GLN A 51 -19.46 9.52 -2.23
CA GLN A 51 -18.16 10.17 -2.15
C GLN A 51 -17.31 9.55 -1.04
N LEU A 52 -17.92 9.27 0.12
CA LEU A 52 -17.25 8.58 1.22
C LEU A 52 -16.78 7.18 0.79
N LEU A 53 -17.63 6.42 0.11
CA LEU A 53 -17.26 5.10 -0.40
C LEU A 53 -16.05 5.19 -1.34
N ASN A 54 -16.04 6.15 -2.26
CA ASN A 54 -14.92 6.35 -3.17
C ASN A 54 -13.61 6.69 -2.43
N VAL A 55 -13.66 7.58 -1.43
CA VAL A 55 -12.49 7.92 -0.59
C VAL A 55 -11.95 6.68 0.14
N ILE A 56 -12.83 5.86 0.70
CA ILE A 56 -12.45 4.60 1.38
C ILE A 56 -11.79 3.62 0.41
N GLU A 57 -12.35 3.47 -0.80
CA GLU A 57 -11.80 2.57 -1.82
C GLU A 57 -10.42 3.00 -2.30
N ILE A 58 -10.21 4.31 -2.51
CA ILE A 58 -8.89 4.86 -2.83
C ILE A 58 -7.90 4.55 -1.70
N HIS A 59 -8.30 4.75 -0.44
CA HIS A 59 -7.41 4.48 0.69
C HIS A 59 -7.05 3.00 0.82
N LEU A 60 -8.02 2.10 0.60
CA LEU A 60 -7.80 0.66 0.58
C LEU A 60 -6.79 0.24 -0.51
N ALA A 61 -6.92 0.80 -1.71
CA ALA A 61 -5.99 0.54 -2.80
C ALA A 61 -4.56 0.97 -2.43
N GLN A 62 -4.41 2.19 -1.91
CA GLN A 62 -3.11 2.72 -1.47
C GLN A 62 -2.45 1.85 -0.39
N LEU A 63 -3.20 1.37 0.60
CA LEU A 63 -2.66 0.49 1.64
C LEU A 63 -2.29 -0.89 1.09
N SER A 64 -3.11 -1.43 0.20
CA SER A 64 -2.84 -2.73 -0.44
C SER A 64 -1.57 -2.69 -1.30
N GLU A 65 -1.38 -1.61 -2.07
CA GLU A 65 -0.17 -1.39 -2.86
C GLU A 65 1.08 -1.28 -1.99
N ARG A 66 0.99 -0.56 -0.85
CA ARG A 66 2.11 -0.46 0.11
C ARG A 66 2.46 -1.82 0.71
N GLN A 67 1.47 -2.62 1.08
CA GLN A 67 1.72 -3.98 1.60
C GLN A 67 2.37 -4.88 0.54
N ALA A 68 1.92 -4.80 -0.72
CA ALA A 68 2.52 -5.55 -1.83
C ALA A 68 3.97 -5.13 -2.10
N ALA A 69 4.30 -3.85 -1.93
CA ALA A 69 5.68 -3.35 -2.08
C ALA A 69 6.62 -3.78 -0.95
N ILE A 70 6.08 -4.03 0.26
CA ILE A 70 6.85 -4.47 1.44
C ILE A 70 7.02 -6.00 1.45
N ALA A 71 6.12 -6.75 0.81
CA ALA A 71 6.27 -8.19 0.65
C ALA A 71 7.62 -8.49 -0.04
N PRO A 72 8.49 -9.33 0.56
CA PRO A 72 9.81 -9.57 0.02
C PRO A 72 9.69 -10.18 -1.38
N GLN A 73 10.08 -9.40 -2.38
CA GLN A 73 10.34 -9.92 -3.71
C GLN A 73 11.38 -11.02 -3.52
N ALA A 74 11.01 -12.27 -3.81
CA ALA A 74 11.93 -13.39 -3.79
C ALA A 74 13.08 -13.04 -4.73
N VAL A 75 14.24 -12.71 -4.15
CA VAL A 75 15.49 -12.48 -4.88
C VAL A 75 15.74 -13.76 -5.69
N PRO A 76 15.75 -13.73 -7.03
CA PRO A 76 16.12 -14.91 -7.80
C PRO A 76 17.56 -15.27 -7.38
N PRO A 77 17.86 -16.56 -7.14
CA PRO A 77 19.21 -16.95 -6.77
C PRO A 77 20.17 -16.52 -7.88
N ASP A 78 21.08 -15.60 -7.53
CA ASP A 78 22.28 -15.30 -8.29
C ASP A 78 23.03 -16.62 -8.52
N THR A 79 22.87 -17.22 -9.71
CA THR A 79 23.81 -18.23 -10.21
C THR A 79 25.13 -17.54 -10.52
N ASP A 80 25.92 -17.41 -9.47
CA ASP A 80 27.34 -17.70 -9.41
C ASP A 80 28.19 -17.20 -10.59
N LYS A 81 28.56 -15.92 -10.51
CA LYS A 81 29.74 -15.37 -11.18
C LYS A 81 31.00 -15.72 -10.35
N ALA A 82 31.35 -17.00 -10.25
CA ALA A 82 32.62 -17.47 -9.67
C ALA A 82 33.45 -18.25 -10.69
N ALA A 83 34.06 -17.51 -11.62
CA ALA A 83 35.25 -17.98 -12.34
C ALA A 83 36.21 -16.81 -12.54
N ALA A 84 36.81 -16.36 -11.44
CA ALA A 84 38.01 -15.52 -11.48
C ALA A 84 39.10 -16.19 -10.66
N SER A 85 40.08 -16.77 -11.35
CA SER A 85 41.44 -16.90 -10.82
C SER A 85 42.44 -16.97 -11.98
N ARG A 86 42.87 -15.78 -12.43
CA ARG A 86 44.23 -15.51 -12.96
C ARG A 86 45.23 -15.54 -11.77
N PRO A 87 46.58 -15.54 -11.92
CA PRO A 87 47.38 -15.10 -13.08
C PRO A 87 48.67 -15.93 -13.34
N ALA A 88 49.40 -15.61 -14.42
CA ALA A 88 50.86 -15.39 -14.40
C ALA A 88 51.37 -14.98 -15.79
N VAL A 89 52.11 -13.88 -15.86
CA VAL A 89 53.00 -13.49 -16.98
C VAL A 89 54.40 -13.35 -16.39
N PRO A 90 55.46 -13.85 -17.05
CA PRO A 90 56.50 -12.94 -17.58
C PRO A 90 57.01 -13.43 -18.96
N VAL A 91 57.07 -12.61 -20.03
CA VAL A 91 58.14 -11.68 -20.43
C VAL A 91 59.55 -12.32 -20.58
N LEU A 92 60.03 -12.58 -21.82
CA LEU A 92 61.14 -11.91 -22.55
C LEU A 92 61.89 -12.83 -23.57
N LYS A 93 61.99 -12.34 -24.82
CA LYS A 93 63.04 -12.46 -25.87
C LYS A 93 63.94 -13.72 -25.99
N SER A 94 64.03 -14.28 -27.21
CA SER A 94 65.18 -14.18 -28.14
C SER A 94 64.79 -14.74 -29.51
#